data_AF-U5QMD7-F1
#
_entry.id   AF-U5QMD7-F1
#
_cell.length_a   1.000
_cell.length_b   1.000
_cell.length_c   1.000
_cell.angle_alpha   90.00
_cell.angle_beta   90.00
_cell.angle_gamma   90.00
#
_symmetry.space_group_name_H-M   'P 1'
#
loop_
_entity.id
_entity.type
_entity.pdbx_description
1 polymer ?
#
loop_
_entity_poly.entity_id
_entity_poly.type
_entity_poly.pdbx_seq_one_letter_code
_entity_poly.pdbx_strand_id
1 'polypeptide(L)'
;MDLFRNPATRAVALGNGTRERANQLKTLWQNLDTGEDSRAAFARDPEAVKSLQRQLVFLGYTAGAGSSSAATIDGLLGSGTQRAIQNFQQEHHLPVGSFDGTTAQALGEAVAARATHLGSSSFKQQLAILDGRLDRHTHLGVDYRAQLEAVAGGDGPQHIPADWFYALMQQESSGGKHSLPRWEASFARSLGAVHRQLNAQRPQLEHFDPGNDKQAIDELFARANAQAVSLPGLLASMTGPRPTTEAKLQAMRSFADFTPGQLRELATTYGYGQIAGYQTLDYRWQQRSGKSGSELLTAIQSPDPRTQLQVLADFIRHGEDARGLHGGLLAAMRSGDPEKVAAAHNGGNWRTYNPEYAENLLRYTKLYQRLSLDSLSALPVLLDLAAGDPLTLARQRAYARNRSSIKEASPAAQLPEAPQVQAAPAL
;
A
#
# COMPACT_ATOMS: atom_id res chain seq x y z
N MET A 1 -1.28 -24.07 20.66
CA MET A 1 -0.28 -23.35 19.84
C MET A 1 0.37 -22.22 20.66
N ASP A 2 1.69 -22.00 20.66
CA ASP A 2 2.32 -20.89 21.43
C ASP A 2 2.82 -19.76 20.52
N LEU A 3 1.88 -19.01 19.91
CA LEU A 3 2.16 -17.85 19.05
C LEU A 3 3.07 -16.80 19.69
N PHE A 4 3.12 -16.79 21.02
CA PHE A 4 3.91 -15.85 21.81
C PHE A 4 5.32 -16.38 22.15
N ARG A 5 5.68 -17.57 21.69
CA ARG A 5 7.04 -18.12 21.88
C ARG A 5 8.08 -17.36 21.06
N ASN A 6 7.72 -16.92 19.85
CA ASN A 6 8.59 -16.08 19.04
C ASN A 6 8.50 -14.60 19.52
N PRO A 7 9.62 -13.97 19.92
CA PRO A 7 9.61 -12.59 20.41
C PRO A 7 9.11 -11.56 19.38
N ALA A 8 9.39 -11.78 18.09
CA ALA A 8 8.97 -10.88 17.03
C ALA A 8 7.46 -10.99 16.78
N THR A 9 6.94 -12.22 16.66
CA THR A 9 5.48 -12.45 16.55
C THR A 9 4.75 -11.84 17.73
N ARG A 10 5.27 -12.03 18.94
CA ARG A 10 4.75 -11.39 20.16
C ARG A 10 4.77 -9.87 20.07
N ALA A 11 5.86 -9.26 19.63
CA ALA A 11 5.97 -7.80 19.55
C ALA A 11 4.99 -7.20 18.53
N VAL A 12 4.84 -7.84 17.36
CA VAL A 12 3.86 -7.41 16.34
C VAL A 12 2.43 -7.58 16.87
N ALA A 13 2.12 -8.75 17.44
CA ALA A 13 0.77 -9.07 17.93
C ALA A 13 0.31 -8.19 19.10
N LEU A 14 1.22 -7.79 20.00
CA LEU A 14 0.87 -7.03 21.21
C LEU A 14 1.00 -5.52 21.05
N GLY A 15 1.91 -5.04 20.20
CA GLY A 15 2.31 -3.63 20.21
C GLY A 15 2.73 -3.17 21.61
N ASN A 16 2.18 -2.03 22.06
CA ASN A 16 2.42 -1.48 23.40
C ASN A 16 1.49 -2.03 24.49
N GLY A 17 0.91 -3.21 24.30
CA GLY A 17 0.00 -3.84 25.27
C GLY A 17 0.68 -4.24 26.59
N THR A 18 -0.10 -4.28 27.68
CA THR A 18 0.39 -4.73 29.01
C THR A 18 0.61 -6.24 29.08
N ARG A 19 1.26 -6.71 30.15
CA ARG A 19 1.52 -8.14 30.38
C ARG A 19 0.22 -8.93 30.58
N GLU A 20 -0.74 -8.36 31.28
CA GLU A 20 -2.05 -8.93 31.53
C GLU A 20 -2.80 -9.13 30.19
N ARG A 21 -2.76 -8.11 29.33
CA ARG A 21 -3.34 -8.17 27.97
C ARG A 21 -2.69 -9.25 27.13
N ALA A 22 -1.37 -9.41 27.23
CA ALA A 22 -0.65 -10.47 26.53
C ALA A 22 -1.13 -11.88 26.93
N ASN A 23 -1.41 -12.09 28.21
CA ASN A 23 -1.93 -13.37 28.69
C ASN A 23 -3.36 -13.64 28.20
N GLN A 24 -4.24 -12.64 28.21
CA GLN A 24 -5.60 -12.77 27.67
C GLN A 24 -5.58 -13.12 26.18
N LEU A 25 -4.76 -12.41 25.39
CA LEU A 25 -4.58 -12.71 23.98
C LEU A 25 -4.05 -14.13 23.78
N LYS A 26 -3.03 -14.54 24.55
CA LYS A 26 -2.49 -15.91 24.49
C LYS A 26 -3.57 -16.97 24.62
N THR A 27 -4.48 -16.81 25.58
CA THR A 27 -5.60 -17.74 25.77
C THR A 27 -6.54 -17.75 24.57
N LEU A 28 -6.99 -16.58 24.09
CA LEU A 28 -7.91 -16.49 22.95
C LEU A 28 -7.34 -17.12 21.68
N TRP A 29 -6.07 -16.86 21.41
CA TRP A 29 -5.37 -17.45 20.27
C TRP A 29 -5.17 -18.96 20.39
N GLN A 30 -4.93 -19.48 21.60
CA GLN A 30 -4.80 -20.91 21.86
C GLN A 30 -6.09 -21.70 21.64
N ASN A 31 -7.24 -21.04 21.80
CA ASN A 31 -8.55 -21.65 21.73
C ASN A 31 -9.18 -21.58 20.31
N LEU A 32 -8.48 -21.09 19.30
CA LEU A 32 -9.05 -20.96 17.94
C LEU A 32 -9.44 -22.31 17.30
N ASP A 33 -8.84 -23.41 17.75
CA ASP A 33 -9.16 -24.77 17.28
C ASP A 33 -10.20 -25.49 18.15
N THR A 34 -10.64 -24.91 19.27
CA THR A 34 -11.54 -25.61 20.20
C THR A 34 -13.02 -25.53 19.80
N GLY A 35 -13.34 -24.86 18.69
CA GLY A 35 -14.68 -24.83 18.10
C GLY A 35 -15.17 -23.42 17.75
N GLU A 36 -16.38 -23.36 17.18
CA GLU A 36 -16.99 -22.13 16.66
C GLU A 36 -17.20 -21.07 17.75
N ASP A 37 -17.58 -21.45 18.96
CA ASP A 37 -17.77 -20.53 20.09
C ASP A 37 -16.48 -19.78 20.45
N SER A 38 -15.34 -20.46 20.37
CA SER A 38 -14.03 -19.87 20.65
C SER A 38 -13.60 -18.90 19.55
N ARG A 39 -13.91 -19.23 18.29
CA ARG A 39 -13.71 -18.32 17.15
C ARG A 39 -14.64 -17.09 17.24
N ALA A 40 -15.88 -17.28 17.68
CA ALA A 40 -16.82 -16.18 17.91
C ALA A 40 -16.40 -15.31 19.10
N ALA A 41 -15.83 -15.89 20.16
CA ALA A 41 -15.24 -15.15 21.27
C ALA A 41 -14.04 -14.30 20.80
N PHE A 42 -13.14 -14.88 20.00
CA PHE A 42 -12.05 -14.15 19.38
C PHE A 42 -12.54 -12.97 18.52
N ALA A 43 -13.52 -13.22 17.64
CA ALA A 43 -14.06 -12.20 16.73
C ALA A 43 -14.77 -11.04 17.46
N ARG A 44 -15.27 -11.27 18.67
CA ARG A 44 -15.93 -10.26 19.52
C ARG A 44 -14.98 -9.48 20.41
N ASP A 45 -13.76 -9.99 20.66
CA ASP A 45 -12.76 -9.31 21.46
C ASP A 45 -11.98 -8.31 20.58
N PRO A 46 -12.14 -6.98 20.79
CA PRO A 46 -11.52 -5.99 19.92
C PRO A 46 -9.99 -6.06 19.93
N GLU A 47 -9.39 -6.56 21.01
CA GLU A 47 -7.94 -6.64 21.14
C GLU A 47 -7.37 -7.87 20.46
N ALA A 48 -8.08 -8.98 20.49
CA ALA A 48 -7.77 -10.15 19.67
C ALA A 48 -7.81 -9.77 18.18
N VAL A 49 -8.83 -9.03 17.77
CA VAL A 49 -8.95 -8.56 16.39
C VAL A 49 -7.86 -7.55 16.03
N LYS A 50 -7.49 -6.60 16.90
CA LYS A 50 -6.34 -5.71 16.64
C LYS A 50 -5.04 -6.50 16.52
N SER A 51 -4.85 -7.51 17.36
CA SER A 51 -3.69 -8.39 17.31
C SER A 51 -3.59 -9.14 15.98
N LEU A 52 -4.72 -9.62 15.45
CA LEU A 52 -4.81 -10.20 14.10
C LEU A 52 -4.52 -9.16 13.01
N GLN A 53 -5.20 -8.00 13.05
CA GLN A 53 -5.04 -6.92 12.07
C GLN A 53 -3.58 -6.48 11.98
N ARG A 54 -2.90 -6.28 13.12
CA ARG A 54 -1.49 -5.89 13.16
C ARG A 54 -0.59 -6.87 12.43
N GLN A 55 -0.79 -8.17 12.62
CA GLN A 55 -0.02 -9.22 11.94
C GLN A 55 -0.30 -9.23 10.43
N LEU A 56 -1.58 -9.11 10.04
CA LEU A 56 -1.96 -8.99 8.63
C LEU A 56 -1.34 -7.74 7.97
N VAL A 57 -1.46 -6.56 8.61
CA VAL A 57 -0.86 -5.30 8.13
C VAL A 57 0.65 -5.41 8.05
N PHE A 58 1.31 -5.97 9.06
CA PHE A 58 2.75 -6.19 9.07
C PHE A 58 3.20 -7.01 7.86
N LEU A 59 2.42 -8.02 7.48
CA LEU A 59 2.66 -8.87 6.32
C LEU A 59 2.20 -8.24 4.99
N GLY A 60 1.55 -7.08 4.99
CA GLY A 60 1.03 -6.42 3.78
C GLY A 60 -0.39 -6.85 3.38
N TYR A 61 -1.07 -7.69 4.17
CA TYR A 61 -2.49 -8.01 4.03
C TYR A 61 -3.32 -6.88 4.64
N THR A 62 -3.57 -5.84 3.86
CA THR A 62 -4.38 -4.72 4.34
C THR A 62 -5.87 -5.02 4.14
N ALA A 63 -6.69 -4.55 5.09
CA ALA A 63 -8.13 -4.79 5.17
C ALA A 63 -8.98 -3.97 4.17
N GLY A 64 -8.44 -3.62 2.99
CA GLY A 64 -9.10 -2.72 2.05
C GLY A 64 -10.31 -3.37 1.34
N ALA A 65 -11.52 -3.08 1.81
CA ALA A 65 -12.76 -3.28 1.06
C ALA A 65 -13.53 -1.95 0.97
N GLY A 66 -13.06 -1.01 0.14
CA GLY A 66 -13.73 0.26 -0.14
C GLY A 66 -12.77 1.39 -0.52
N SER A 67 -13.30 2.58 -0.82
CA SER A 67 -12.54 3.82 -1.16
C SER A 67 -11.62 4.35 -0.03
N SER A 68 -11.54 3.62 1.07
CA SER A 68 -10.53 3.77 2.12
C SER A 68 -9.71 2.50 2.23
N SER A 69 -8.65 2.42 1.43
CA SER A 69 -7.73 1.31 1.33
C SER A 69 -6.69 1.24 2.45
N ALA A 70 -6.67 2.22 3.36
CA ALA A 70 -5.69 2.28 4.44
C ALA A 70 -5.85 1.05 5.37
N ALA A 71 -4.74 0.44 5.74
CA ALA A 71 -4.74 -0.69 6.65
C ALA A 71 -5.26 -0.26 8.04
N THR A 72 -6.45 -0.70 8.43
CA THR A 72 -7.08 -0.30 9.69
C THR A 72 -6.78 -1.31 10.80
N ILE A 73 -6.29 -0.82 11.94
CA ILE A 73 -6.15 -1.56 13.20
C ILE A 73 -7.17 -0.98 14.20
N ASP A 74 -8.44 -1.33 14.02
CA ASP A 74 -9.58 -0.80 14.80
C ASP A 74 -10.20 -1.80 15.76
N GLY A 75 -9.85 -3.09 15.65
CA GLY A 75 -10.43 -4.16 16.44
C GLY A 75 -11.78 -4.65 15.93
N LEU A 76 -12.17 -4.29 14.70
CA LEU A 76 -13.40 -4.77 14.07
C LEU A 76 -13.10 -5.84 13.03
N LEU A 77 -13.67 -7.03 13.20
CA LEU A 77 -13.58 -8.12 12.22
C LEU A 77 -14.57 -7.89 11.07
N GLY A 78 -14.43 -6.76 10.38
CA GLY A 78 -15.26 -6.40 9.24
C GLY A 78 -14.88 -7.13 7.95
N SER A 79 -15.62 -6.85 6.88
CA SER A 79 -15.41 -7.43 5.54
C SER A 79 -13.98 -7.22 5.01
N GLY A 80 -13.37 -6.10 5.35
CA GLY A 80 -11.98 -5.80 5.06
C GLY A 80 -11.01 -6.80 5.71
N THR A 81 -11.13 -6.98 7.03
CA THR A 81 -10.29 -7.91 7.79
C THR A 81 -10.53 -9.35 7.34
N GLN A 82 -11.79 -9.75 7.09
CA GLN A 82 -12.12 -11.07 6.57
C GLN A 82 -11.50 -11.32 5.19
N ARG A 83 -11.53 -10.33 4.29
CA ARG A 83 -10.87 -10.43 2.99
C ARG A 83 -9.35 -10.58 3.13
N ALA A 84 -8.74 -9.85 4.05
CA ALA A 84 -7.31 -9.99 4.34
C ALA A 84 -6.96 -11.39 4.85
N ILE A 85 -7.79 -11.97 5.73
CA ILE A 85 -7.67 -13.37 6.17
C ILE A 85 -7.78 -14.34 4.98
N GLN A 86 -8.82 -14.21 4.16
CA GLN A 86 -9.05 -15.09 3.01
C GLN A 86 -7.90 -15.01 2.00
N ASN A 87 -7.40 -13.80 1.75
CA ASN A 87 -6.25 -13.55 0.89
C ASN A 87 -4.98 -14.22 1.43
N PHE A 88 -4.74 -14.11 2.73
CA PHE A 88 -3.65 -14.82 3.41
C PHE A 88 -3.82 -16.33 3.27
N GLN A 89 -5.00 -16.86 3.56
CA GLN A 89 -5.29 -18.29 3.43
C GLN A 89 -5.05 -18.81 2.01
N GLN A 90 -5.55 -18.10 0.99
CA GLN A 90 -5.35 -18.48 -0.41
C GLN A 90 -3.86 -18.52 -0.79
N GLU A 91 -3.09 -17.52 -0.38
CA GLU A 91 -1.66 -17.41 -0.70
C GLU A 91 -0.81 -18.46 0.03
N HIS A 92 -1.24 -18.86 1.22
CA HIS A 92 -0.58 -19.89 2.02
C HIS A 92 -1.20 -21.30 1.85
N HIS A 93 -2.05 -21.49 0.84
CA HIS A 93 -2.70 -22.78 0.53
C HIS A 93 -3.49 -23.38 1.69
N LEU A 94 -4.14 -22.54 2.49
CA LEU A 94 -4.97 -22.91 3.62
C LEU A 94 -6.47 -22.92 3.24
N PRO A 95 -7.32 -23.64 4.00
CA PRO A 95 -8.77 -23.54 3.85
C PRO A 95 -9.25 -22.09 3.97
N VAL A 96 -9.98 -21.62 2.96
CA VAL A 96 -10.45 -20.23 2.88
C VAL A 96 -11.76 -20.07 3.63
N GLY A 97 -11.85 -19.09 4.53
CA GLY A 97 -13.09 -18.77 5.22
C GLY A 97 -12.84 -18.22 6.61
N SER A 98 -13.07 -19.05 7.62
CA SER A 98 -12.95 -18.66 9.02
C SER A 98 -11.50 -18.61 9.49
N PHE A 99 -11.19 -17.70 10.41
CA PHE A 99 -9.90 -17.66 11.09
C PHE A 99 -9.84 -18.74 12.17
N ASP A 100 -9.08 -19.79 11.94
CA ASP A 100 -8.87 -20.92 12.85
C ASP A 100 -7.41 -21.03 13.32
N GLY A 101 -7.09 -22.02 14.15
CA GLY A 101 -5.75 -22.19 14.70
C GLY A 101 -4.70 -22.59 13.66
N THR A 102 -5.10 -23.29 12.59
CA THR A 102 -4.23 -23.55 11.43
C THR A 102 -3.84 -22.24 10.74
N THR A 103 -4.82 -21.37 10.47
CA THR A 103 -4.57 -20.04 9.89
C THR A 103 -3.74 -19.17 10.82
N ALA A 104 -4.05 -19.19 12.12
CA ALA A 104 -3.27 -18.49 13.13
C ALA A 104 -1.81 -18.95 13.16
N GLN A 105 -1.56 -20.26 13.03
CA GLN A 105 -0.22 -20.80 13.03
C GLN A 105 0.62 -20.29 11.87
N ALA A 106 0.09 -20.44 10.65
CA ALA A 106 0.76 -19.96 9.45
C ALA A 106 1.03 -18.46 9.52
N LEU A 107 0.08 -17.67 10.08
CA LEU A 107 0.24 -16.23 10.23
C LEU A 107 1.43 -15.89 11.14
N GLY A 108 1.53 -16.57 12.29
CA GLY A 108 2.63 -16.36 13.23
C GLY A 108 4.00 -16.72 12.67
N GLU A 109 4.08 -17.80 11.87
CA GLU A 109 5.30 -18.23 11.17
C GLU A 109 5.72 -17.23 10.09
N ALA A 110 4.77 -16.74 9.28
CA ALA A 110 5.02 -15.72 8.27
C ALA A 110 5.54 -14.41 8.90
N VAL A 111 4.96 -13.98 10.03
CA VAL A 111 5.44 -12.79 10.77
C VAL A 111 6.88 -12.98 11.24
N ALA A 112 7.20 -14.14 11.81
CA ALA A 112 8.55 -14.44 12.28
C ALA A 112 9.58 -14.44 11.13
N ALA A 113 9.23 -15.02 9.98
CA ALA A 113 10.07 -15.02 8.79
C ALA A 113 10.34 -13.58 8.31
N ARG A 114 9.30 -12.76 8.12
CA ARG A 114 9.44 -11.36 7.70
C ARG A 114 10.26 -10.54 8.69
N ALA A 115 10.05 -10.71 9.99
CA ALA A 115 10.84 -9.99 11.00
C ALA A 115 12.34 -10.33 10.92
N THR A 116 12.67 -11.58 10.60
CA THR A 116 14.06 -12.02 10.39
C THR A 116 14.69 -11.33 9.19
N HIS A 117 13.94 -11.18 8.08
CA HIS A 117 14.42 -10.51 6.88
C HIS A 117 14.67 -9.00 7.05
N LEU A 118 13.88 -8.31 7.88
CA LEU A 118 13.98 -6.85 8.02
C LEU A 118 15.21 -6.37 8.81
N GLY A 119 15.75 -7.21 9.69
CA GLY A 119 16.76 -6.80 10.67
C GLY A 119 16.20 -5.93 11.81
N SER A 120 16.94 -5.82 12.92
CA SER A 120 16.41 -5.29 14.19
C SER A 120 15.96 -3.82 14.16
N SER A 121 16.69 -2.95 13.44
CA SER A 121 16.36 -1.51 13.35
C SER A 121 15.07 -1.30 12.56
N SER A 122 14.98 -1.89 11.37
CA SER A 122 13.79 -1.83 10.51
C SER A 122 12.57 -2.43 11.19
N PHE A 123 12.75 -3.55 11.89
CA PHE A 123 11.69 -4.19 12.66
C PHE A 123 11.12 -3.28 13.76
N LYS A 124 11.99 -2.67 14.60
CA LYS A 124 11.56 -1.71 15.64
C LYS A 124 10.76 -0.55 15.04
N GLN A 125 11.17 -0.09 13.87
CA GLN A 125 10.49 1.00 13.21
C GLN A 125 9.12 0.60 12.64
N GLN A 126 8.99 -0.58 12.02
CA GLN A 126 7.68 -1.09 11.61
C GLN A 126 6.73 -1.25 12.81
N LEU A 127 7.22 -1.69 13.97
CA LEU A 127 6.42 -1.71 15.20
C LEU A 127 5.94 -0.30 15.58
N ALA A 128 6.82 0.70 15.51
CA ALA A 128 6.45 2.09 15.78
C ALA A 128 5.41 2.64 14.79
N ILE A 129 5.43 2.19 13.53
CA ILE A 129 4.39 2.53 12.53
C ILE A 129 3.06 1.85 12.91
N LEU A 130 3.07 0.55 13.18
CA LEU A 130 1.86 -0.19 13.59
C LEU A 130 1.22 0.36 14.87
N ASP A 131 2.03 0.91 15.77
CA ASP A 131 1.58 1.54 17.00
C ASP A 131 1.12 2.98 16.83
N GLY A 132 1.28 3.57 15.64
CA GLY A 132 1.05 5.00 15.42
C GLY A 132 1.95 5.88 16.30
N ARG A 133 3.16 5.43 16.64
CA ARG A 133 4.16 6.18 17.41
C ARG A 133 5.12 6.97 16.52
N LEU A 134 5.44 6.45 15.34
CA LEU A 134 6.14 7.22 14.30
C LEU A 134 5.27 8.37 13.73
N ASP A 135 4.00 8.39 14.12
CA ASP A 135 2.97 9.34 13.68
C ASP A 135 2.97 10.63 14.51
N ARG A 136 3.00 10.51 15.84
CA ARG A 136 2.74 11.63 16.74
C ARG A 136 3.94 12.53 17.02
N HIS A 137 5.16 12.08 16.69
CA HIS A 137 6.38 12.77 17.10
C HIS A 137 7.34 13.08 15.96
N THR A 138 7.25 12.37 14.83
CA THR A 138 8.13 12.60 13.68
C THR A 138 7.50 13.59 12.71
N HIS A 139 7.75 14.88 12.95
CA HIS A 139 7.64 15.86 11.88
C HIS A 139 8.80 15.59 10.93
N LEU A 140 8.57 14.90 9.80
CA LEU A 140 9.63 14.55 8.84
C LEU A 140 10.45 15.76 8.40
N GLY A 141 9.82 16.93 8.27
CA GLY A 141 10.51 18.19 7.96
C GLY A 141 11.23 18.86 9.13
N VAL A 142 11.13 18.30 10.34
CA VAL A 142 11.90 18.72 11.52
C VAL A 142 13.00 17.71 11.77
N ASP A 143 12.65 16.45 12.04
CA ASP A 143 13.59 15.42 12.46
C ASP A 143 14.51 14.95 11.33
N TYR A 144 14.03 15.05 10.08
CA TYR A 144 14.77 14.64 8.88
C TYR A 144 14.99 15.80 7.92
N ARG A 145 14.92 17.05 8.41
CA ARG A 145 15.07 18.23 7.54
C ARG A 145 16.37 18.21 6.75
N ALA A 146 17.49 17.98 7.43
CA ALA A 146 18.81 17.96 6.80
C ALA A 146 18.90 16.87 5.73
N GLN A 147 18.32 15.70 5.98
CA GLN A 147 18.27 14.61 5.00
C GLN A 147 17.34 14.95 3.84
N LEU A 148 16.16 15.54 4.11
CA LEU A 148 15.22 16.00 3.10
C LEU A 148 15.89 17.02 2.17
N GLU A 149 16.56 18.02 2.73
CA GLU A 149 17.30 19.05 1.97
C GLU A 149 18.46 18.44 1.18
N ALA A 150 19.21 17.50 1.79
CA ALA A 150 20.30 16.82 1.11
C ALA A 150 19.81 15.99 -0.09
N VAL A 151 18.74 15.21 0.07
CA VAL A 151 18.21 14.39 -1.04
C VAL A 151 17.40 15.21 -2.04
N ALA A 152 16.81 16.35 -1.65
CA ALA A 152 16.18 17.30 -2.57
C ALA A 152 17.23 18.09 -3.37
N GLY A 153 18.41 18.25 -2.77
CA GLY A 153 19.61 18.76 -3.40
C GLY A 153 19.98 18.00 -4.68
N GLY A 154 20.80 18.63 -5.51
CA GLY A 154 21.22 18.12 -6.80
C GLY A 154 21.51 19.29 -7.75
N ASP A 155 22.37 19.05 -8.74
CA ASP A 155 22.79 20.11 -9.65
C ASP A 155 21.76 20.34 -10.77
N GLY A 156 21.56 21.62 -11.10
CA GLY A 156 20.79 22.08 -12.27
C GLY A 156 19.41 21.40 -12.43
N PRO A 157 19.17 20.65 -13.51
CA PRO A 157 17.85 20.13 -13.86
C PRO A 157 17.33 19.00 -12.95
N GLN A 158 18.08 18.55 -11.94
CA GLN A 158 17.65 17.50 -11.00
C GLN A 158 17.30 18.01 -9.59
N HIS A 159 17.51 19.29 -9.30
CA HIS A 159 17.13 19.93 -8.04
C HIS A 159 15.61 19.90 -7.79
N ILE A 160 15.18 19.34 -6.66
CA ILE A 160 13.79 19.32 -6.20
C ILE A 160 13.60 20.50 -5.21
N PRO A 161 12.61 21.38 -5.39
CA PRO A 161 12.30 22.40 -4.39
C PRO A 161 11.92 21.74 -3.05
N ALA A 162 12.73 21.98 -2.00
CA ALA A 162 12.62 21.27 -0.73
C ALA A 162 11.28 21.52 -0.01
N ASP A 163 10.70 22.72 -0.17
CA ASP A 163 9.40 23.06 0.38
C ASP A 163 8.27 22.26 -0.28
N TRP A 164 8.30 22.09 -1.60
CA TRP A 164 7.36 21.24 -2.33
C TRP A 164 7.56 19.76 -2.05
N PHE A 165 8.81 19.34 -1.87
CA PHE A 165 9.11 17.97 -1.48
C PHE A 165 8.52 17.64 -0.11
N TYR A 166 8.75 18.52 0.88
CA TYR A 166 8.10 18.44 2.17
C TYR A 166 6.58 18.48 2.08
N ALA A 167 6.02 19.38 1.26
CA ALA A 167 4.58 19.52 1.12
C ALA A 167 3.91 18.26 0.57
N LEU A 168 4.51 17.63 -0.45
CA LEU A 168 4.02 16.36 -0.98
C LEU A 168 4.06 15.27 0.10
N MET A 169 5.18 15.15 0.80
CA MET A 169 5.31 14.18 1.88
C MET A 169 4.26 14.38 2.97
N GLN A 170 4.00 15.61 3.41
CA GLN A 170 2.98 15.86 4.44
C GLN A 170 1.54 15.70 3.93
N GLN A 171 1.35 15.86 2.63
CA GLN A 171 0.05 15.64 2.00
C GLN A 171 -0.28 14.15 1.91
N GLU A 172 0.70 13.32 1.57
CA GLU A 172 0.55 11.87 1.42
C GLU A 172 0.76 11.10 2.73
N SER A 173 1.67 11.58 3.58
CA SER A 173 1.81 11.17 4.98
C SER A 173 0.83 11.97 5.81
N SER A 174 -0.40 11.50 6.00
CA SER A 174 -1.43 12.20 6.79
C SER A 174 -1.16 12.28 8.31
N GLY A 175 0.10 12.45 8.74
CA GLY A 175 0.52 12.08 10.08
C GLY A 175 0.36 10.58 10.26
N GLY A 176 1.40 9.81 9.89
CA GLY A 176 1.68 8.41 10.26
C GLY A 176 0.67 7.28 9.98
N LYS A 177 -0.65 7.50 9.97
CA LYS A 177 -1.64 6.48 9.57
C LYS A 177 -1.58 6.11 8.09
N HIS A 178 -0.96 6.93 7.25
CA HIS A 178 -0.81 6.68 5.82
C HIS A 178 0.60 6.29 5.40
N SER A 179 1.57 6.19 6.32
CA SER A 179 2.86 5.55 6.01
C SER A 179 2.73 4.02 5.90
N LEU A 180 1.60 3.48 6.37
CA LEU A 180 1.27 2.06 6.25
C LEU A 180 1.10 1.70 4.77
N PRO A 181 1.50 0.47 4.38
CA PRO A 181 1.10 -0.09 3.10
C PRO A 181 -0.41 0.06 2.91
N ARG A 182 -0.83 0.50 1.73
CA ARG A 182 -2.25 0.72 1.40
C ARG A 182 -2.58 -0.03 0.12
N TRP A 183 -3.45 -1.02 0.21
CA TRP A 183 -3.79 -1.86 -0.94
C TRP A 183 -4.82 -1.18 -1.83
N GLU A 184 -4.50 -0.97 -3.10
CA GLU A 184 -5.39 -0.29 -4.03
C GLU A 184 -6.19 -1.27 -4.86
N ALA A 185 -7.49 -1.35 -4.57
CA ALA A 185 -8.40 -2.29 -5.22
C ALA A 185 -8.46 -2.11 -6.74
N SER A 186 -8.38 -0.87 -7.22
CA SER A 186 -8.34 -0.53 -8.65
C SER A 186 -7.07 -1.06 -9.32
N PHE A 187 -5.92 -0.94 -8.65
CA PHE A 187 -4.65 -1.47 -9.14
C PHE A 187 -4.68 -3.00 -9.14
N ALA A 188 -5.11 -3.63 -8.06
CA ALA A 188 -5.23 -5.09 -7.97
C ALA A 188 -6.16 -5.67 -9.05
N ARG A 189 -7.30 -5.02 -9.33
CA ARG A 189 -8.19 -5.44 -10.43
C ARG A 189 -7.51 -5.35 -11.79
N SER A 190 -6.80 -4.25 -12.06
CA SER A 190 -6.10 -4.04 -13.32
C SER A 190 -4.95 -5.04 -13.50
N LEU A 191 -4.09 -5.19 -12.49
CA LEU A 191 -2.99 -6.15 -12.46
C LEU A 191 -3.50 -7.59 -12.64
N GLY A 192 -4.56 -7.96 -11.91
CA GLY A 192 -5.19 -9.27 -12.02
C GLY A 192 -5.82 -9.54 -13.39
N ALA A 193 -6.37 -8.52 -14.05
CA ALA A 193 -6.93 -8.65 -15.40
C ALA A 193 -5.82 -8.92 -16.43
N VAL A 194 -4.73 -8.14 -16.39
CA VAL A 194 -3.53 -8.38 -17.22
C VAL A 194 -2.96 -9.77 -16.97
N HIS A 195 -2.79 -10.14 -15.69
CA HIS A 195 -2.23 -11.43 -15.30
C HIS A 195 -3.07 -12.62 -15.79
N ARG A 196 -4.41 -12.55 -15.66
CA ARG A 196 -5.31 -13.60 -16.18
C ARG A 196 -5.25 -13.70 -17.69
N GLN A 197 -5.22 -12.57 -18.39
CA GLN A 197 -5.11 -12.53 -19.85
C GLN A 197 -3.83 -13.22 -20.32
N LEU A 198 -2.68 -12.90 -19.69
CA LEU A 198 -1.40 -13.49 -20.06
C LEU A 198 -1.32 -14.97 -19.69
N ASN A 199 -1.81 -15.37 -18.52
CA ASN A 199 -1.85 -16.78 -18.13
C ASN A 199 -2.74 -17.65 -19.02
N ALA A 200 -3.87 -17.13 -19.48
CA ALA A 200 -4.71 -17.83 -20.47
C ALA A 200 -3.96 -18.08 -21.79
N GLN A 201 -2.93 -17.30 -22.09
CA GLN A 201 -2.09 -17.43 -23.28
C GLN A 201 -0.70 -18.01 -22.96
N ARG A 202 -0.47 -18.54 -21.74
CA ARG A 202 0.86 -19.01 -21.32
C ARG A 202 1.49 -20.04 -22.27
N PRO A 203 0.75 -21.05 -22.79
CA PRO A 203 1.31 -21.97 -23.77
C PRO A 203 1.81 -21.25 -25.03
N GLN A 204 1.10 -20.22 -25.50
CA GLN A 204 1.53 -19.45 -26.69
C GLN A 204 2.74 -18.57 -26.36
N LEU A 205 2.73 -17.91 -25.20
CA LEU A 205 3.85 -17.07 -24.75
C LEU A 205 5.17 -17.85 -24.70
N GLU A 206 5.15 -19.12 -24.29
CA GLU A 206 6.35 -19.97 -24.22
C GLU A 206 6.90 -20.36 -25.60
N HIS A 207 6.04 -20.44 -26.61
CA HIS A 207 6.41 -20.88 -27.97
C HIS A 207 6.65 -19.73 -28.96
N PHE A 208 6.24 -18.51 -28.62
CA PHE A 208 6.47 -17.37 -29.50
C PHE A 208 7.95 -17.15 -29.81
N ASP A 209 8.23 -17.04 -31.11
CA ASP A 209 9.51 -16.60 -31.68
C ASP A 209 9.41 -15.10 -32.03
N PRO A 210 10.21 -14.23 -31.42
CA PRO A 210 10.18 -12.78 -31.66
C PRO A 210 10.40 -12.36 -33.12
N GLY A 211 11.13 -13.16 -33.91
CA GLY A 211 11.39 -12.91 -35.32
C GLY A 211 10.22 -13.29 -36.22
N ASN A 212 9.52 -14.39 -35.89
CA ASN A 212 8.44 -14.94 -36.72
C ASN A 212 7.04 -14.48 -36.27
N ASP A 213 6.83 -14.23 -34.98
CA ASP A 213 5.51 -13.99 -34.37
C ASP A 213 5.27 -12.52 -34.00
N LYS A 214 6.00 -11.60 -34.63
CA LYS A 214 5.97 -10.16 -34.28
C LYS A 214 4.56 -9.60 -34.19
N GLN A 215 3.69 -9.86 -35.17
CA GLN A 215 2.32 -9.35 -35.18
C GLN A 215 1.50 -9.90 -34.01
N ALA A 216 1.58 -11.21 -33.76
CA ALA A 216 0.86 -11.86 -32.67
C ALA A 216 1.30 -11.33 -31.29
N ILE A 217 2.61 -11.12 -31.12
CA ILE A 217 3.20 -10.52 -29.91
C ILE A 217 2.70 -9.09 -29.73
N ASP A 218 2.75 -8.26 -30.78
CA ASP A 218 2.32 -6.86 -30.74
C ASP A 218 0.83 -6.74 -30.40
N GLU A 219 -0.02 -7.60 -30.99
CA GLU A 219 -1.44 -7.65 -30.71
C GLU A 219 -1.74 -8.12 -29.28
N LEU A 220 -1.09 -9.18 -28.81
CA LEU A 220 -1.28 -9.67 -27.44
C LEU A 220 -0.83 -8.63 -26.42
N PHE A 221 0.32 -7.99 -26.65
CA PHE A 221 0.84 -6.92 -25.80
C PHE A 221 -0.15 -5.76 -25.72
N ALA A 222 -0.66 -5.28 -26.86
CA ALA A 222 -1.65 -4.21 -26.90
C ALA A 222 -2.96 -4.60 -26.19
N ARG A 223 -3.48 -5.82 -26.45
CA ARG A 223 -4.68 -6.34 -25.80
C ARG A 223 -4.53 -6.47 -24.29
N ALA A 224 -3.42 -7.05 -23.82
CA ALA A 224 -3.13 -7.20 -22.40
C ALA A 224 -2.98 -5.84 -21.72
N ASN A 225 -2.25 -4.91 -22.32
CA ASN A 225 -2.09 -3.55 -21.80
C ASN A 225 -3.43 -2.79 -21.71
N ALA A 226 -4.35 -3.03 -22.66
CA ALA A 226 -5.69 -2.43 -22.63
C ALA A 226 -6.58 -2.96 -21.50
N GLN A 227 -6.30 -4.14 -20.93
CA GLN A 227 -7.03 -4.65 -19.76
C GLN A 227 -6.71 -3.88 -18.47
N ALA A 228 -5.61 -3.14 -18.45
CA ALA A 228 -5.15 -2.38 -17.30
C ALA A 228 -5.89 -1.03 -17.19
N VAL A 229 -7.22 -1.05 -17.05
CA VAL A 229 -8.08 0.16 -17.13
C VAL A 229 -7.65 1.28 -16.18
N SER A 230 -7.21 0.93 -14.97
CA SER A 230 -6.72 1.91 -13.98
C SER A 230 -5.21 2.12 -14.00
N LEU A 231 -4.48 1.36 -14.83
CA LEU A 231 -3.02 1.38 -14.95
C LEU A 231 -2.61 1.41 -16.44
N PRO A 232 -3.07 2.41 -17.21
CA PRO A 232 -2.82 2.45 -18.63
C PRO A 232 -1.31 2.48 -18.88
N GLY A 233 -0.84 1.60 -19.77
CA GLY A 233 0.58 1.57 -20.11
C GLY A 233 1.45 0.71 -19.19
N LEU A 234 0.90 -0.08 -18.27
CA LEU A 234 1.68 -0.96 -17.38
C LEU A 234 2.76 -1.81 -18.11
N LEU A 235 2.40 -2.49 -19.20
CA LEU A 235 3.40 -3.28 -19.94
C LEU A 235 4.34 -2.38 -20.76
N ALA A 236 3.86 -1.21 -21.18
CA ALA A 236 4.66 -0.23 -21.88
C ALA A 236 5.72 0.41 -20.95
N SER A 237 5.38 0.71 -19.70
CA SER A 237 6.33 1.25 -18.72
C SER A 237 7.42 0.22 -18.39
N MET A 238 7.10 -1.07 -18.36
CA MET A 238 8.08 -2.16 -18.21
C MET A 238 9.11 -2.25 -19.34
N THR A 239 8.78 -1.75 -20.53
CA THR A 239 9.57 -2.00 -21.74
C THR A 239 10.15 -0.73 -22.38
N GLY A 240 9.70 0.45 -21.93
CA GLY A 240 10.16 1.75 -22.40
C GLY A 240 9.43 2.27 -23.65
N PRO A 241 9.83 3.43 -24.19
CA PRO A 241 9.05 4.18 -25.19
C PRO A 241 8.99 3.54 -26.59
N ARG A 242 9.89 2.61 -26.90
CA ARG A 242 9.98 1.93 -28.21
C ARG A 242 10.47 0.50 -28.00
N PRO A 243 9.63 -0.36 -27.40
CA PRO A 243 10.07 -1.68 -27.02
C PRO A 243 10.22 -2.56 -28.25
N THR A 244 11.32 -3.31 -28.31
CA THR A 244 11.49 -4.36 -29.31
C THR A 244 10.47 -5.47 -29.08
N THR A 245 10.21 -6.28 -30.10
CA THR A 245 9.34 -7.46 -29.97
C THR A 245 9.83 -8.40 -28.87
N GLU A 246 11.15 -8.57 -28.74
CA GLU A 246 11.77 -9.31 -27.63
C GLU A 246 11.42 -8.71 -26.27
N ALA A 247 11.59 -7.40 -26.09
CA ALA A 247 11.30 -6.73 -24.82
C ALA A 247 9.82 -6.86 -24.44
N LYS A 248 8.90 -6.76 -25.42
CA LYS A 248 7.47 -6.99 -25.21
C LYS A 248 7.18 -8.40 -24.73
N LEU A 249 7.76 -9.40 -25.41
CA LEU A 249 7.58 -10.80 -25.07
C LEU A 249 8.15 -11.12 -23.68
N GLN A 250 9.35 -10.63 -23.37
CA GLN A 250 9.98 -10.79 -22.07
C GLN A 250 9.12 -10.16 -20.96
N ALA A 251 8.62 -8.93 -21.14
CA ALA A 251 7.76 -8.30 -20.14
C ALA A 251 6.45 -9.07 -19.93
N MET A 252 5.82 -9.59 -20.99
CA MET A 252 4.63 -10.42 -20.86
C MET A 252 4.92 -11.72 -20.10
N ARG A 253 6.03 -12.40 -20.40
CA ARG A 253 6.46 -13.63 -19.69
C ARG A 253 6.72 -13.33 -18.21
N SER A 254 7.56 -12.34 -17.93
CA SER A 254 7.87 -11.94 -16.55
C SER A 254 6.62 -11.55 -15.75
N PHE A 255 5.67 -10.86 -16.38
CA PHE A 255 4.42 -10.49 -15.71
C PHE A 255 3.50 -11.70 -15.50
N ALA A 256 3.44 -12.64 -16.45
CA ALA A 256 2.66 -13.87 -16.33
C ALA A 256 3.17 -14.79 -15.22
N ASP A 257 4.46 -14.71 -14.89
CA ASP A 257 5.11 -15.49 -13.84
C ASP A 257 4.92 -14.90 -12.43
N PHE A 258 4.33 -13.70 -12.30
CA PHE A 258 4.10 -13.12 -10.98
C PHE A 258 3.13 -13.94 -10.13
N THR A 259 3.51 -14.20 -8.88
CA THR A 259 2.64 -14.87 -7.92
C THR A 259 1.51 -13.94 -7.45
N PRO A 260 0.41 -14.48 -6.89
CA PRO A 260 -0.62 -13.66 -6.26
C PRO A 260 -0.07 -12.70 -5.18
N GLY A 261 0.95 -13.12 -4.44
CA GLY A 261 1.67 -12.28 -3.47
C GLY A 261 2.38 -11.10 -4.12
N GLN A 262 3.14 -11.34 -5.19
CA GLN A 262 3.82 -10.29 -5.94
C GLN A 262 2.81 -9.30 -6.55
N LEU A 263 1.71 -9.77 -7.14
CA LEU A 263 0.66 -8.89 -7.65
C LEU A 263 0.02 -8.02 -6.55
N ARG A 264 -0.09 -8.55 -5.33
CA ARG A 264 -0.58 -7.80 -4.16
C ARG A 264 0.39 -6.70 -3.76
N GLU A 265 1.70 -7.00 -3.72
CA GLU A 265 2.73 -6.00 -3.45
C GLU A 265 2.73 -4.90 -4.50
N LEU A 266 2.63 -5.26 -5.78
CA LEU A 266 2.53 -4.30 -6.88
C LEU A 266 1.25 -3.45 -6.81
N ALA A 267 0.15 -4.00 -6.26
CA ALA A 267 -1.10 -3.28 -6.04
C ALA A 267 -1.10 -2.38 -4.80
N THR A 268 -0.01 -2.35 -4.02
CA THR A 268 0.04 -1.65 -2.74
C THR A 268 0.86 -0.37 -2.86
N THR A 269 0.40 0.73 -2.27
CA THR A 269 1.17 1.96 -2.12
C THR A 269 1.94 1.96 -0.81
N TYR A 270 3.15 2.49 -0.82
CA TYR A 270 4.05 2.46 0.33
C TYR A 270 4.63 3.83 0.67
N GLY A 271 4.95 4.01 1.94
CA GLY A 271 5.79 5.10 2.40
C GLY A 271 5.15 6.49 2.33
N TYR A 272 6.00 7.51 2.44
CA TYR A 272 5.55 8.91 2.58
C TYR A 272 5.08 9.55 1.28
N GLY A 273 5.39 8.96 0.14
CA GLY A 273 4.88 9.42 -1.15
C GLY A 273 3.78 8.54 -1.73
N GLN A 274 3.35 7.51 -0.99
CA GLN A 274 2.35 6.54 -1.47
C GLN A 274 2.70 5.98 -2.87
N ILE A 275 3.98 5.66 -3.09
CA ILE A 275 4.43 5.07 -4.36
C ILE A 275 3.84 3.68 -4.46
N ALA A 276 3.13 3.40 -5.55
CA ALA A 276 2.55 2.10 -5.82
C ALA A 276 3.64 1.11 -6.25
N GLY A 277 3.55 -0.13 -5.77
CA GLY A 277 4.53 -1.17 -6.09
C GLY A 277 4.72 -1.37 -7.59
N TYR A 278 3.65 -1.32 -8.40
CA TYR A 278 3.76 -1.46 -9.85
C TYR A 278 4.63 -0.37 -10.51
N GLN A 279 4.75 0.81 -9.92
CA GLN A 279 5.58 1.89 -10.48
C GLN A 279 7.07 1.53 -10.44
N THR A 280 7.49 0.61 -9.56
CA THR A 280 8.86 0.09 -9.52
C THR A 280 9.21 -0.74 -10.76
N LEU A 281 8.20 -1.15 -11.53
CA LEU A 281 8.39 -1.83 -12.81
C LEU A 281 8.72 -0.86 -13.95
N ASP A 282 8.64 0.46 -13.75
CA ASP A 282 8.99 1.44 -14.78
C ASP A 282 10.47 1.31 -15.20
N TYR A 283 10.67 1.03 -16.48
CA TYR A 283 11.98 0.80 -17.07
C TYR A 283 12.88 2.02 -16.94
N ARG A 284 12.33 3.23 -17.15
CA ARG A 284 13.15 4.46 -17.10
C ARG A 284 13.63 4.76 -15.69
N TRP A 285 12.78 4.56 -14.69
CA TRP A 285 13.16 4.72 -13.30
C TRP A 285 14.23 3.72 -12.89
N GLN A 286 14.09 2.44 -13.28
CA GLN A 286 15.12 1.42 -13.04
C GLN A 286 16.46 1.82 -13.68
N GLN A 287 16.47 2.20 -14.95
CA GLN A 287 17.69 2.60 -15.67
C GLN A 287 18.35 3.84 -15.08
N ARG A 288 17.55 4.85 -14.67
CA ARG A 288 18.08 6.11 -14.14
C ARG A 288 18.57 5.99 -12.69
N SER A 289 17.91 5.16 -11.88
CA SER A 289 18.30 4.91 -10.50
C SER A 289 19.44 3.89 -10.38
N GLY A 290 19.69 3.10 -11.43
CA GLY A 290 20.63 1.98 -11.39
C GLY A 290 20.16 0.82 -10.51
N LYS A 291 18.86 0.76 -10.18
CA LYS A 291 18.24 -0.26 -9.33
C LYS A 291 17.25 -1.08 -10.13
N SER A 292 17.21 -2.38 -9.89
CA SER A 292 16.15 -3.26 -10.39
C SER A 292 14.80 -2.94 -9.74
N GLY A 293 13.71 -3.39 -10.36
CA GLY A 293 12.37 -3.25 -9.79
C GLY A 293 12.23 -3.85 -8.39
N SER A 294 12.88 -4.98 -8.11
CA SER A 294 12.86 -5.61 -6.78
C SER A 294 13.63 -4.79 -5.73
N GLU A 295 14.75 -4.17 -6.11
CA GLU A 295 15.49 -3.27 -5.22
C GLU A 295 14.70 -2.00 -4.93
N LEU A 296 14.03 -1.43 -5.94
CA LEU A 296 13.11 -0.31 -5.76
C LEU A 296 11.91 -0.68 -4.89
N LEU A 297 11.30 -1.85 -5.08
CA LEU A 297 10.22 -2.36 -4.25
C LEU A 297 10.65 -2.51 -2.79
N THR A 298 11.83 -3.08 -2.56
CA THR A 298 12.42 -3.19 -1.23
C THR A 298 12.65 -1.81 -0.60
N ALA A 299 13.15 -0.85 -1.40
CA ALA A 299 13.39 0.52 -0.93
C ALA A 299 12.09 1.25 -0.56
N ILE A 300 11.02 1.15 -1.35
CA ILE A 300 9.73 1.75 -1.00
C ILE A 300 9.02 1.01 0.14
N GLN A 301 9.37 -0.24 0.44
CA GLN A 301 8.88 -0.97 1.62
C GLN A 301 9.72 -0.70 2.88
N SER A 302 10.87 -0.04 2.74
CA SER A 302 11.78 0.24 3.84
C SER A 302 11.07 1.07 4.91
N PRO A 303 11.13 0.68 6.19
CA PRO A 303 10.64 1.56 7.23
C PRO A 303 11.55 2.77 7.44
N ASP A 304 12.86 2.68 7.13
CA ASP A 304 13.81 3.79 7.34
C ASP A 304 13.39 5.06 6.57
N PRO A 305 13.14 6.20 7.25
CA PRO A 305 12.68 7.41 6.58
C PRO A 305 13.72 7.97 5.64
N ARG A 306 15.01 7.69 5.86
CA ARG A 306 16.09 8.13 4.97
C ARG A 306 16.02 7.41 3.63
N THR A 307 15.82 6.10 3.66
CA THR A 307 15.60 5.30 2.45
C THR A 307 14.33 5.72 1.73
N GLN A 308 13.24 5.98 2.47
CA GLN A 308 11.97 6.48 1.91
C GLN A 308 12.11 7.85 1.24
N LEU A 309 12.83 8.76 1.89
CA LEU A 309 13.16 10.08 1.34
C LEU A 309 13.96 9.95 0.05
N GLN A 310 15.00 9.10 0.03
CA GLN A 310 15.83 8.90 -1.13
C GLN A 310 15.04 8.30 -2.31
N VAL A 311 14.27 7.24 -2.08
CA VAL A 311 13.50 6.58 -3.15
C VAL A 311 12.38 7.48 -3.69
N LEU A 312 11.76 8.31 -2.83
CA LEU A 312 10.78 9.29 -3.28
C LEU A 312 11.43 10.41 -4.10
N ALA A 313 12.62 10.89 -3.71
CA ALA A 313 13.36 11.87 -4.50
C ALA A 313 13.76 11.29 -5.87
N ASP A 314 14.23 10.04 -5.91
CA ASP A 314 14.53 9.32 -7.16
C ASP A 314 13.28 9.20 -8.04
N PHE A 315 12.13 8.85 -7.44
CA PHE A 315 10.85 8.77 -8.14
C PHE A 315 10.40 10.13 -8.70
N ILE A 316 10.48 11.22 -7.93
CA ILE A 316 10.12 12.57 -8.39
C ILE A 316 10.95 12.98 -9.62
N ARG A 317 12.24 12.63 -9.64
CA ARG A 317 13.16 12.97 -10.74
C ARG A 317 12.95 12.13 -11.99
N HIS A 318 12.66 10.84 -11.82
CA HIS A 318 12.82 9.86 -12.90
C HIS A 318 11.58 9.02 -13.17
N GLY A 319 10.71 8.87 -12.18
CA GLY A 319 9.47 8.13 -12.27
C GLY A 319 8.46 8.78 -13.22
N GLU A 320 7.54 7.94 -13.66
CA GLU A 320 6.36 8.33 -14.43
C GLU A 320 5.31 8.93 -13.49
N ASP A 321 4.88 10.16 -13.78
CA ASP A 321 3.79 10.80 -13.04
C ASP A 321 2.43 10.18 -13.41
N ALA A 322 1.35 10.54 -12.71
CA ALA A 322 0.02 9.97 -12.94
C ALA A 322 -0.59 10.29 -14.32
N ARG A 323 0.06 11.12 -15.14
CA ARG A 323 -0.33 11.44 -16.52
C ARG A 323 0.51 10.68 -17.55
N GLY A 324 1.45 9.86 -17.10
CA GLY A 324 2.36 9.12 -17.95
C GLY A 324 3.63 9.89 -18.33
N LEU A 325 3.95 10.97 -17.62
CA LEU A 325 5.09 11.85 -17.96
C LEU A 325 6.26 11.62 -17.01
N HIS A 326 7.37 11.08 -17.53
CA HIS A 326 8.62 10.92 -16.77
C HIS A 326 9.19 12.27 -16.32
N GLY A 327 9.43 12.42 -15.02
CA GLY A 327 9.88 13.69 -14.42
C GLY A 327 8.81 14.79 -14.43
N GLY A 328 7.56 14.46 -14.78
CA GLY A 328 6.44 15.41 -14.82
C GLY A 328 6.12 16.02 -13.44
N LEU A 329 6.33 15.24 -12.37
CA LEU A 329 6.17 15.70 -10.99
C LEU A 329 7.23 16.73 -10.60
N LEU A 330 8.51 16.50 -10.94
CA LEU A 330 9.58 17.48 -10.74
C LEU A 330 9.31 18.78 -11.50
N ALA A 331 8.90 18.69 -12.77
CA ALA A 331 8.55 19.86 -13.57
C ALA A 331 7.38 20.64 -12.95
N ALA A 332 6.37 19.94 -12.43
CA ALA A 332 5.27 20.55 -11.72
C ALA A 332 5.72 21.26 -10.43
N MET A 333 6.53 20.61 -9.59
CA MET A 333 7.06 21.22 -8.36
C MET A 333 7.84 22.49 -8.64
N ARG A 334 8.68 22.49 -9.68
CA ARG A 334 9.48 23.66 -10.09
C ARG A 334 8.65 24.82 -10.61
N SER A 335 7.45 24.55 -11.13
CA SER A 335 6.55 25.62 -11.54
C SER A 335 5.97 26.40 -10.36
N GLY A 336 6.06 25.87 -9.13
CA GLY A 336 5.46 26.47 -7.94
C GLY A 336 3.93 26.47 -7.95
N ASP A 337 3.31 25.73 -8.87
CA ASP A 337 1.87 25.66 -9.05
C ASP A 337 1.31 24.41 -8.36
N PRO A 338 0.57 24.56 -7.24
CA PRO A 338 0.06 23.43 -6.48
C PRO A 338 -0.94 22.58 -7.28
N GLU A 339 -1.65 23.15 -8.25
CA GLU A 339 -2.59 22.39 -9.06
C GLU A 339 -1.88 21.47 -10.05
N LYS A 340 -0.76 21.94 -10.62
CA LYS A 340 0.09 21.11 -11.47
C LYS A 340 0.72 19.99 -10.68
N VAL A 341 1.17 20.24 -9.44
CA VAL A 341 1.73 19.20 -8.56
C VAL A 341 0.64 18.17 -8.22
N ALA A 342 -0.56 18.62 -7.85
CA ALA A 342 -1.68 17.74 -7.56
C ALA A 342 -2.08 16.87 -8.77
N ALA A 343 -2.14 17.47 -9.97
CA ALA A 343 -2.46 16.76 -11.21
C ALA A 343 -1.36 15.79 -11.66
N ALA A 344 -0.09 16.16 -11.48
CA ALA A 344 1.04 15.27 -11.76
C ALA A 344 1.04 14.07 -10.79
N HIS A 345 0.72 14.29 -9.52
CA HIS A 345 0.74 13.23 -8.51
C HIS A 345 -0.48 12.29 -8.57
N ASN A 346 -1.69 12.83 -8.68
CA ASN A 346 -2.95 12.06 -8.56
C ASN A 346 -3.78 12.00 -9.85
N GLY A 347 -3.23 12.50 -10.97
CA GLY A 347 -3.89 12.49 -12.27
C GLY A 347 -4.94 13.59 -12.43
N GLY A 348 -5.60 13.63 -13.59
CA GLY A 348 -6.54 14.70 -13.95
C GLY A 348 -7.77 14.83 -13.03
N ASN A 349 -8.14 13.76 -12.33
CA ASN A 349 -9.31 13.71 -11.45
C ASN A 349 -8.99 14.02 -9.98
N TRP A 350 -7.80 14.55 -9.67
CA TRP A 350 -7.36 14.81 -8.29
C TRP A 350 -8.37 15.63 -7.48
N ARG A 351 -9.05 16.60 -8.09
CA ARG A 351 -10.08 17.43 -7.41
C ARG A 351 -11.29 16.64 -6.97
N THR A 352 -11.68 15.61 -7.72
CA THR A 352 -12.81 14.75 -7.35
C THR A 352 -12.46 13.92 -6.12
N TYR A 353 -11.22 13.46 -6.03
CA TYR A 353 -10.76 12.64 -4.90
C TYR A 353 -10.43 13.47 -3.66
N ASN A 354 -9.81 14.64 -3.86
CA ASN A 354 -9.41 15.55 -2.79
C ASN A 354 -9.44 17.01 -3.28
N PRO A 355 -10.58 17.71 -3.14
CA PRO A 355 -10.73 19.10 -3.55
C PRO A 355 -9.71 20.05 -2.91
N GLU A 356 -9.25 19.72 -1.70
CA GLU A 356 -8.32 20.56 -0.91
C GLU A 356 -6.84 20.22 -1.18
N TYR A 357 -6.54 19.30 -2.11
CA TYR A 357 -5.18 18.80 -2.29
C TYR A 357 -4.16 19.91 -2.61
N ALA A 358 -4.46 20.74 -3.60
CA ALA A 358 -3.60 21.86 -4.00
C ALA A 358 -3.45 22.91 -2.88
N GLU A 359 -4.53 23.21 -2.15
CA GLU A 359 -4.49 24.15 -1.02
C GLU A 359 -3.60 23.61 0.11
N ASN A 360 -3.70 22.32 0.41
CA ASN A 360 -2.89 21.67 1.43
C ASN A 360 -1.41 21.67 1.06
N LEU A 361 -1.06 21.41 -0.21
CA LEU A 361 0.33 21.53 -0.66
C LEU A 361 0.87 22.94 -0.39
N LEU A 362 0.15 23.99 -0.79
CA LEU A 362 0.57 25.37 -0.57
C LEU A 362 0.64 25.74 0.92
N ARG A 363 -0.23 25.16 1.75
CA ARG A 363 -0.19 25.33 3.21
C ARG A 363 1.08 24.71 3.79
N TYR A 364 1.46 23.52 3.34
CA TYR A 364 2.66 22.84 3.83
C TYR A 364 3.96 23.45 3.34
N THR A 365 4.02 23.99 2.11
CA THR A 365 5.20 24.76 1.67
C THR A 365 5.43 25.98 2.56
N LYS A 366 4.36 26.74 2.88
CA LYS A 366 4.43 27.87 3.83
C LYS A 366 4.83 27.44 5.24
N LEU A 367 4.35 26.28 5.70
CA LEU A 367 4.74 25.73 6.99
C LEU A 367 6.25 25.42 7.03
N TYR A 368 6.78 24.78 5.99
CA TYR A 368 8.20 24.46 5.87
C TYR A 368 9.08 25.72 5.93
N GLN A 369 8.67 26.80 5.26
CA GLN A 369 9.38 28.08 5.26
C GLN A 369 9.37 28.76 6.65
N ARG A 370 8.31 28.57 7.44
CA ARG A 370 8.21 29.14 8.81
C ARG A 370 8.99 28.36 9.86
N LEU A 371 9.16 27.06 9.65
CA LEU A 371 10.03 26.25 10.50
C LEU A 371 11.47 26.74 10.26
N SER A 372 11.99 27.65 11.08
CA SER A 372 13.42 27.95 11.09
C SER A 372 14.14 26.95 12.00
N LEU A 373 15.42 26.66 11.74
CA LEU A 373 16.23 25.81 12.64
C LEU A 373 16.22 26.33 14.09
N ASP A 374 16.11 27.65 14.28
CA ASP A 374 16.13 28.30 15.59
C ASP A 374 14.79 28.29 16.35
N SER A 375 13.66 28.06 15.67
CA SER A 375 12.32 28.05 16.29
C SER A 375 11.86 26.67 16.79
N LEU A 376 12.71 25.64 16.63
CA LEU A 376 12.42 24.26 17.02
C LEU A 376 12.40 24.01 18.53
N SER A 377 12.99 24.90 19.33
CA SER A 377 12.93 24.87 20.79
C SER A 377 11.58 25.32 21.36
N ALA A 378 10.69 25.90 20.56
CA ALA A 378 9.37 26.42 20.97
C ALA A 378 8.18 25.54 20.53
N LEU A 379 8.44 24.38 19.91
CA LEU A 379 7.43 23.47 19.34
C LEU A 379 6.29 23.01 20.28
N PRO A 380 6.44 22.90 21.62
CA PRO A 380 5.31 22.54 22.48
C PRO A 380 4.13 23.53 22.40
N VAL A 381 4.37 24.79 22.03
CA VAL A 381 3.34 25.84 21.98
C VAL A 381 2.51 25.82 20.69
N LEU A 382 3.03 25.25 19.60
CA LEU A 382 2.30 25.09 18.34
C LEU A 382 1.46 23.80 18.28
N LEU A 383 1.72 22.84 19.17
CA LEU A 383 1.03 21.55 19.24
C LEU A 383 -0.36 21.61 19.90
N ASP A 384 -0.70 22.70 20.60
CA ASP A 384 -2.05 22.91 21.15
C ASP A 384 -3.12 23.20 20.05
N LEU A 385 -2.69 23.40 18.81
CA LEU A 385 -3.59 23.46 17.65
C LEU A 385 -4.10 22.08 17.19
N ALA A 386 -3.57 20.96 17.74
CA ALA A 386 -3.96 19.60 17.33
C ALA A 386 -5.25 19.08 17.97
N ALA A 387 -5.73 19.67 19.07
CA ALA A 387 -6.98 19.24 19.72
C ALA A 387 -8.27 19.71 19.00
N GLY A 388 -8.13 20.55 17.97
CA GLY A 388 -9.25 21.06 17.17
C GLY A 388 -8.90 21.28 15.70
N ASP A 389 -7.84 20.64 15.21
CA ASP A 389 -7.32 20.87 13.85
C ASP A 389 -8.44 20.65 12.81
N PRO A 390 -8.89 21.73 12.14
CA PRO A 390 -9.91 21.65 11.10
C PRO A 390 -9.50 20.69 9.98
N LEU A 391 -8.20 20.44 9.77
CA LEU A 391 -7.69 19.51 8.76
C LEU A 391 -7.99 18.05 9.10
N THR A 392 -7.74 17.67 10.35
CA THR A 392 -8.08 16.34 10.86
C THR A 392 -9.60 16.10 10.77
N LEU A 393 -10.39 17.11 11.13
CA LEU A 393 -11.86 17.07 11.00
C LEU A 393 -12.33 17.08 9.54
N ALA A 394 -11.71 17.87 8.64
CA ALA A 394 -12.06 17.92 7.22
C ALA A 394 -11.72 16.60 6.51
N ARG A 395 -10.58 15.98 6.84
CA ARG A 395 -10.20 14.64 6.37
C ARG A 395 -11.16 13.57 6.88
N GLN A 396 -11.52 13.60 8.17
CA GLN A 396 -12.56 12.72 8.73
C GLN A 396 -13.92 12.92 8.07
N ARG A 397 -14.30 14.16 7.71
CA ARG A 397 -15.56 14.50 7.02
C ARG A 397 -15.55 14.12 5.55
N ALA A 398 -14.46 14.32 4.82
CA ALA A 398 -14.30 13.86 3.44
C ALA A 398 -14.37 12.33 3.37
N TYR A 399 -13.74 11.66 4.33
CA TYR A 399 -13.82 10.22 4.51
C TYR A 399 -15.23 9.74 4.87
N ALA A 400 -15.91 10.41 5.80
CA ALA A 400 -17.29 10.09 6.17
C ALA A 400 -18.26 10.26 4.98
N ARG A 401 -18.07 11.29 4.15
CA ARG A 401 -18.85 11.55 2.92
C ARG A 401 -18.66 10.45 1.86
N ASN A 402 -17.43 9.97 1.67
CA ASN A 402 -17.16 8.82 0.79
C ASN A 402 -17.71 7.50 1.36
N ARG A 403 -17.89 7.40 2.69
CA ARG A 403 -18.50 6.23 3.33
C ARG A 403 -20.02 6.22 3.24
N SER A 404 -20.68 7.38 3.29
CA SER A 404 -22.13 7.49 3.13
C SER A 404 -22.59 7.21 1.68
N SER A 405 -21.83 7.64 0.67
CA SER A 405 -22.15 7.34 -0.73
C SER A 405 -22.03 5.84 -1.07
N ILE A 406 -21.18 5.10 -0.36
CA ILE A 406 -21.09 3.63 -0.49
C ILE A 406 -22.27 2.92 0.19
N LYS A 407 -22.81 3.47 1.29
CA LYS A 407 -23.99 2.91 1.95
C LYS A 407 -25.27 3.09 1.13
N GLU A 408 -25.36 4.14 0.32
CA GLU A 408 -26.52 4.40 -0.53
C GLU A 408 -26.47 3.65 -1.87
N ALA A 409 -25.30 3.13 -2.28
CA ALA A 409 -25.11 2.40 -3.53
C ALA A 409 -25.24 0.86 -3.42
N SER A 410 -25.54 0.32 -2.23
CA SER A 410 -25.85 -1.11 -2.06
C SER A 410 -27.31 -1.30 -1.66
N PRO A 411 -28.22 -1.63 -2.60
CA PRO A 411 -29.35 -2.46 -2.23
C PRO A 411 -28.76 -3.78 -1.72
N ALA A 412 -29.18 -4.23 -0.55
CA ALA A 412 -28.87 -5.57 -0.08
C ALA A 412 -29.29 -6.54 -1.19
N ALA A 413 -28.32 -7.14 -1.88
CA ALA A 413 -28.59 -8.27 -2.74
C ALA A 413 -29.07 -9.38 -1.82
N GLN A 414 -30.38 -9.59 -1.76
CA GLN A 414 -30.95 -10.82 -1.25
C GLN A 414 -30.27 -11.94 -2.04
N LEU A 415 -29.50 -12.75 -1.33
CA LEU A 415 -28.97 -13.99 -1.89
C LEU A 415 -30.16 -14.79 -2.43
N PRO A 416 -30.12 -15.30 -3.67
CA PRO A 416 -31.16 -16.21 -4.13
C PRO A 416 -31.17 -17.42 -3.19
N GLU A 417 -32.35 -17.70 -2.60
CA GLU A 417 -32.57 -18.92 -1.83
C GLU A 417 -32.14 -20.13 -2.65
N ALA A 418 -31.37 -21.02 -2.03
CA ALA A 418 -30.95 -22.26 -2.65
C ALA A 418 -32.18 -23.05 -3.13
N PRO A 419 -32.14 -23.66 -4.33
CA PRO A 419 -33.27 -24.46 -4.81
C PRO A 419 -33.53 -25.60 -3.83
N GLN A 420 -34.75 -25.64 -3.30
CA GLN A 420 -35.23 -26.75 -2.49
C GLN A 420 -35.17 -28.04 -3.33
N VAL A 421 -34.32 -28.97 -2.90
CA VAL A 421 -34.29 -30.33 -3.44
C VAL A 421 -35.61 -31.00 -3.03
N GLN A 422 -36.55 -31.12 -3.97
CA GLN A 422 -37.72 -31.95 -3.80
C GLN A 422 -37.27 -33.42 -3.75
N ALA A 423 -37.55 -34.08 -2.64
CA ALA A 423 -37.39 -35.52 -2.50
C ALA A 423 -38.32 -36.23 -3.52
N ALA A 424 -37.74 -37.13 -4.32
CA ALA A 424 -38.51 -38.00 -5.19
C ALA A 424 -39.41 -38.93 -4.36
N PRO A 425 -40.66 -39.18 -4.77
CA PRO A 425 -41.52 -40.15 -4.10
C PRO A 425 -41.01 -41.57 -4.38
N ALA A 426 -41.01 -42.39 -3.34
CA ALA A 426 -40.73 -43.82 -3.44
C ALA A 426 -41.78 -44.51 -4.32
N LEU A 427 -41.32 -45.32 -5.26
CA LEU A 427 -42.03 -46.44 -5.87
C LEU A 427 -41.18 -47.70 -5.72
#